data_AF-A0A922CS03-F1
#
_entry.id   AF-A0A922CS03-F1
#
_cell.length_a   1.000
_cell.length_b   1.000
_cell.length_c   1.000
_cell.angle_alpha   90.00
_cell.angle_beta   90.00
_cell.angle_gamma   90.00
#
_symmetry.space_group_name_H-M   'P 1'
#
loop_
_entity.id
_entity.type
_entity.pdbx_description
1 polymer ?
#
loop_
_entity_poly.entity_id
_entity_poly.type
_entity_poly.pdbx_seq_one_letter_code
_entity_poly.pdbx_strand_id
1 'polypeptide(L)'
;MRVSVSLMGYRVTGSKCLILCVVLTFIMGCYLASLPLEDGKAALPKPIENAISNESNKKRMAILVPFRDRFEELLEFVPHMFAFLSKQDIPFHIFIVQQKDSNRFNRASLINVGFLHTRNDYDYIAMHDVDLLPLNDDLKYEYPESGPLHISSPDTHPRYYYKTFIGGILLIKREHFELVKGMSNNYWGWGLEDDEFYVRLRDVGLKVTRPSNITTGRDKTFR
;
A
#
# COMPACT_ATOMS: atom_id res chain seq x y z
N MET A 1 -18.75 54.22 -12.87
CA MET A 1 -18.14 54.35 -14.21
C MET A 1 -18.07 52.97 -14.86
N ARG A 2 -18.79 52.72 -15.98
CA ARG A 2 -18.67 51.47 -16.75
C ARG A 2 -17.44 51.57 -17.64
N VAL A 3 -16.39 50.83 -17.30
CA VAL A 3 -15.19 50.73 -18.14
C VAL A 3 -15.55 49.89 -19.37
N SER A 4 -15.47 50.50 -20.54
CA SER A 4 -15.77 49.88 -21.85
C SER A 4 -14.49 49.89 -22.65
N VAL A 5 -13.97 48.72 -22.99
CA VAL A 5 -12.78 48.57 -23.83
C VAL A 5 -13.24 48.39 -25.28
N SER A 6 -12.68 49.18 -26.19
CA SER A 6 -12.93 49.07 -27.63
C SER A 6 -11.88 48.15 -28.24
N LEU A 7 -12.31 47.03 -28.81
CA LEU A 7 -11.45 46.14 -29.58
C LEU A 7 -12.01 46.09 -31.01
N MET A 8 -11.19 46.43 -32.01
CA MET A 8 -11.55 46.41 -33.44
C MET A 8 -12.89 47.12 -33.76
N GLY A 9 -13.17 48.26 -33.12
CA GLY A 9 -14.33 49.11 -33.45
C GLY A 9 -15.67 48.70 -32.84
N TYR A 10 -15.74 47.62 -32.05
CA TYR A 10 -16.97 47.19 -31.38
C TYR A 10 -16.94 47.49 -29.87
N ARG A 11 -18.05 48.04 -29.33
CA ARG A 11 -18.24 48.22 -27.87
C ARG A 11 -18.49 46.87 -27.19
N VAL A 12 -17.47 46.34 -26.53
CA VAL A 12 -17.58 45.11 -25.74
C VAL A 12 -18.00 45.48 -24.32
N THR A 13 -19.23 45.14 -23.95
CA THR A 13 -19.70 45.25 -22.56
C THR A 13 -19.11 44.11 -21.73
N GLY A 14 -18.90 44.32 -20.42
CA GLY A 14 -18.36 43.28 -19.53
C GLY A 14 -19.11 41.94 -19.62
N SER A 15 -20.42 41.97 -19.88
CA SER A 15 -21.25 40.79 -20.13
C SER A 15 -20.87 40.02 -21.41
N LYS A 16 -20.50 40.70 -22.49
CA LYS A 16 -20.06 40.06 -23.74
C LYS A 16 -18.68 39.41 -23.59
N CYS A 17 -17.80 40.05 -22.82
CA CYS A 17 -16.50 39.49 -22.48
C CYS A 17 -16.65 38.21 -21.62
N LEU A 18 -17.53 38.24 -20.62
CA LEU A 18 -17.80 37.07 -19.77
C LEU A 18 -18.36 35.89 -20.57
N ILE A 19 -19.33 36.12 -21.45
CA ILE A 19 -19.90 35.06 -22.32
C ILE A 19 -18.81 34.47 -23.23
N LEU A 20 -17.96 35.31 -23.82
CA LEU A 20 -16.85 34.84 -24.64
C LEU A 20 -15.89 33.95 -23.83
N CYS A 21 -15.52 34.36 -22.61
CA CYS A 21 -14.66 33.57 -21.74
C CYS A 21 -15.28 32.22 -21.38
N VAL A 22 -16.57 32.18 -21.04
CA VAL A 22 -17.27 30.92 -20.68
C VAL A 22 -17.38 29.99 -21.90
N VAL A 23 -17.66 30.54 -23.08
CA VAL A 23 -17.72 29.74 -24.31
C VAL A 23 -16.33 29.19 -24.66
N LEU A 24 -15.28 30.01 -24.53
CA LEU A 24 -13.91 29.58 -24.78
C LEU A 24 -13.46 28.50 -23.78
N THR A 25 -13.78 28.63 -22.49
CA THR A 25 -13.43 27.60 -21.50
C THR A 25 -14.23 26.32 -21.70
N PHE A 26 -15.50 26.41 -22.09
CA PHE A 26 -16.32 25.25 -22.42
C PHE A 26 -15.78 24.52 -23.66
N ILE A 27 -15.46 25.25 -24.74
CA ILE A 27 -14.87 24.67 -25.95
C ILE A 27 -13.51 24.03 -25.64
N MET A 28 -12.67 24.71 -24.86
CA MET A 28 -11.38 24.15 -24.42
C MET A 28 -11.58 22.88 -23.57
N GLY A 29 -12.56 22.87 -22.67
CA GLY A 29 -12.92 21.70 -21.86
C GLY A 29 -13.39 20.53 -22.73
N CYS A 30 -14.26 20.78 -23.71
CA CYS A 30 -14.71 19.78 -24.67
C CYS A 30 -13.56 19.25 -25.54
N TYR A 31 -12.65 20.12 -25.96
CA TYR A 31 -11.46 19.74 -26.73
C TYR A 31 -10.52 18.86 -25.90
N LEU A 32 -10.21 19.25 -24.66
CA LEU A 32 -9.38 18.44 -23.76
C LEU A 32 -10.03 17.08 -23.45
N ALA A 33 -11.35 17.03 -23.29
CA ALA A 33 -12.09 15.78 -23.06
C ALA A 33 -12.16 14.87 -24.29
N SER A 34 -12.02 15.41 -25.50
CA SER A 34 -12.02 14.64 -26.75
C SER A 34 -10.61 14.22 -27.19
N LEU A 35 -9.56 14.73 -26.54
CA LEU A 35 -8.21 14.22 -26.75
C LEU A 35 -8.15 12.76 -26.30
N PRO A 36 -7.61 11.86 -27.14
CA PRO A 36 -7.37 10.50 -26.72
C PRO A 36 -6.41 10.53 -25.53
N LEU A 37 -6.79 9.85 -24.44
CA LEU A 37 -5.84 9.54 -23.39
C LEU A 37 -4.74 8.69 -24.03
N GLU A 38 -3.48 9.13 -23.95
CA GLU A 38 -2.36 8.26 -24.31
C GLU A 38 -2.53 6.94 -23.54
N ASP A 39 -2.34 5.82 -24.24
CA ASP A 39 -2.40 4.51 -23.61
C ASP A 39 -1.45 4.50 -22.41
N GLY A 40 -2.02 4.49 -21.21
CA GLY A 40 -1.26 4.64 -19.96
C GLY A 40 -0.16 3.58 -19.81
N LYS A 41 -0.23 2.48 -20.57
CA LYS A 41 0.82 1.48 -20.66
C LYS A 41 2.15 2.01 -21.22
N ALA A 42 2.13 3.01 -22.11
CA ALA A 42 3.34 3.62 -22.66
C ALA A 42 3.96 4.68 -21.72
N ALA A 43 3.12 5.29 -20.87
CA ALA A 43 3.54 6.28 -19.87
C ALA A 43 4.05 5.64 -18.57
N LEU A 44 3.69 4.39 -18.32
CA LEU A 44 4.28 3.64 -17.20
C LEU A 44 5.77 3.46 -17.45
N PRO A 45 6.64 3.78 -16.47
CA PRO A 45 8.05 3.40 -16.56
C PRO A 45 8.11 1.90 -16.83
N LYS A 46 9.03 1.47 -17.69
CA LYS A 46 9.31 0.05 -17.86
C LYS A 46 9.45 -0.55 -16.46
N PRO A 47 8.83 -1.73 -16.19
CA PRO A 47 9.00 -2.40 -14.92
C PRO A 47 10.47 -2.33 -14.58
N ILE A 48 10.77 -1.83 -13.38
CA ILE A 48 12.12 -1.82 -12.88
C ILE A 48 12.47 -3.31 -12.72
N GLU A 49 12.98 -3.92 -13.79
CA GLU A 49 13.77 -5.14 -13.75
C GLU A 49 15.10 -4.77 -13.08
N ASN A 50 15.03 -4.22 -11.86
CA ASN A 50 16.20 -4.23 -11.02
C ASN A 50 16.47 -5.69 -10.81
N ALA A 51 17.58 -6.11 -11.42
CA ALA A 51 18.27 -7.34 -11.17
C ALA A 51 18.15 -7.65 -9.67
N ILE A 52 17.15 -8.46 -9.31
CA ILE A 52 17.34 -9.40 -8.23
C ILE A 52 18.46 -10.25 -8.79
N SER A 53 19.69 -9.88 -8.44
CA SER A 53 20.86 -10.62 -8.83
C SER A 53 20.55 -12.07 -8.52
N ASN A 54 20.83 -12.96 -9.48
CA ASN A 54 20.80 -14.40 -9.27
C ASN A 54 21.91 -14.82 -8.27
N GLU A 55 22.21 -14.01 -7.26
CA GLU A 55 23.03 -14.39 -6.13
C GLU A 55 22.19 -15.30 -5.22
N SER A 56 22.49 -16.58 -5.39
CA SER A 56 21.68 -17.75 -5.13
C SER A 56 21.49 -18.14 -3.65
N ASN A 57 21.28 -17.19 -2.71
CA ASN A 57 21.05 -17.59 -1.32
C ASN A 57 20.14 -16.68 -0.48
N LYS A 58 19.66 -15.55 -1.00
CA LYS A 58 18.79 -14.64 -0.23
C LYS A 58 17.33 -15.02 -0.33
N LYS A 59 16.64 -14.94 0.81
CA LYS A 59 15.20 -15.19 0.92
C LYS A 59 14.40 -14.05 0.30
N ARG A 60 13.49 -14.39 -0.62
CA ARG A 60 12.68 -13.44 -1.38
C ARG A 60 11.39 -13.10 -0.64
N MET A 61 11.10 -11.80 -0.49
CA MET A 61 9.91 -11.29 0.19
C MET A 61 8.83 -10.83 -0.80
N ALA A 62 7.59 -11.25 -0.58
CA ALA A 62 6.43 -10.60 -1.22
C ALA A 62 5.73 -9.69 -0.22
N ILE A 63 5.68 -8.39 -0.52
CA ILE A 63 4.91 -7.42 0.28
C ILE A 63 3.49 -7.40 -0.27
N LEU A 64 2.54 -7.89 0.52
CA LEU A 64 1.13 -7.98 0.14
C LEU A 64 0.37 -6.82 0.76
N VAL A 65 -0.09 -5.91 -0.10
CA VAL A 65 -0.78 -4.68 0.29
C VAL A 65 -2.26 -4.79 -0.10
N PRO A 66 -3.16 -5.09 0.84
CA PRO A 66 -4.59 -5.13 0.58
C PRO A 66 -5.07 -3.70 0.31
N PHE A 67 -5.77 -3.47 -0.80
CA PHE A 67 -5.95 -2.12 -1.31
C PHE A 67 -7.35 -1.85 -1.88
N ARG A 68 -7.90 -0.66 -1.58
CA ARG A 68 -9.06 -0.04 -2.25
C ARG A 68 -9.14 1.43 -1.85
N ASP A 69 -9.33 2.34 -2.81
CA ASP A 69 -9.63 3.77 -2.59
C ASP A 69 -8.68 4.47 -1.59
N ARG A 70 -7.37 4.23 -1.75
CA ARG A 70 -6.27 4.79 -0.94
C ARG A 70 -5.12 5.30 -1.82
N PHE A 71 -5.47 5.97 -2.92
CA PHE A 71 -4.49 6.30 -3.98
C PHE A 71 -3.38 7.23 -3.48
N GLU A 72 -3.72 8.23 -2.65
CA GLU A 72 -2.73 9.14 -2.07
C GLU A 72 -1.74 8.40 -1.16
N GLU A 73 -2.25 7.53 -0.29
CA GLU A 73 -1.41 6.68 0.56
C GLU A 73 -0.52 5.77 -0.29
N LEU A 74 -1.03 5.22 -1.40
CA LEU A 74 -0.25 4.39 -2.31
C LEU A 74 0.90 5.15 -2.98
N LEU A 75 0.64 6.40 -3.39
CA LEU A 75 1.65 7.28 -4.00
C LEU A 75 2.81 7.55 -3.03
N GLU A 76 2.55 7.63 -1.74
CA GLU A 76 3.58 7.75 -0.71
C GLU A 76 4.23 6.41 -0.36
N PHE A 77 3.42 5.35 -0.28
CA PHE A 77 3.83 4.02 0.17
C PHE A 77 4.91 3.40 -0.71
N VAL A 78 4.68 3.31 -2.02
CA VAL A 78 5.59 2.61 -2.93
C VAL A 78 7.01 3.20 -2.91
N PRO A 79 7.22 4.51 -3.11
CA PRO A 79 8.56 5.09 -3.05
C PRO A 79 9.18 5.01 -1.65
N HIS A 80 8.39 5.21 -0.59
CA HIS A 80 8.88 5.10 0.79
C HIS A 80 9.38 3.69 1.10
N MET A 81 8.56 2.67 0.86
CA MET A 81 8.93 1.28 1.13
C MET A 81 10.06 0.80 0.25
N PHE A 82 10.10 1.21 -1.02
CA PHE A 82 11.21 0.88 -1.90
C PHE A 82 12.53 1.44 -1.36
N ALA A 83 12.56 2.73 -0.97
CA ALA A 83 13.74 3.35 -0.40
C ALA A 83 14.14 2.74 0.95
N PHE A 84 13.16 2.49 1.83
CA PHE A 84 13.38 1.90 3.16
C PHE A 84 13.99 0.50 3.07
N LEU A 85 13.44 -0.37 2.22
CA LEU A 85 13.86 -1.77 2.11
C LEU A 85 15.11 -1.95 1.25
N SER A 86 15.38 -1.06 0.30
CA SER A 86 16.63 -1.09 -0.48
C SER A 86 17.87 -0.94 0.41
N LYS A 87 17.75 -0.24 1.55
CA LYS A 87 18.83 -0.14 2.55
C LYS A 87 19.10 -1.46 3.29
N GLN A 88 18.14 -2.38 3.31
CA GLN A 88 18.22 -3.64 4.04
C GLN A 88 18.77 -4.79 3.19
N ASP A 89 19.03 -4.56 1.90
CA ASP A 89 19.64 -5.53 1.00
C ASP A 89 18.84 -6.87 0.88
N ILE A 90 17.50 -6.73 0.95
CA ILE A 90 16.51 -7.82 0.84
C ILE A 90 15.95 -7.84 -0.59
N PRO A 91 15.87 -9.00 -1.27
CA PRO A 91 15.14 -9.10 -2.52
C PRO A 91 13.63 -9.12 -2.26
N PHE A 92 12.90 -8.11 -2.75
CA PHE A 92 11.46 -8.00 -2.55
C PHE A 92 10.70 -7.53 -3.79
N HIS A 93 9.41 -7.81 -3.83
CA HIS A 93 8.46 -7.16 -4.72
C HIS A 93 7.22 -6.69 -3.94
N ILE A 94 6.61 -5.60 -4.42
CA ILE A 94 5.40 -5.01 -3.84
C ILE A 94 4.19 -5.43 -4.68
N PHE A 95 3.21 -6.06 -4.05
CA PHE A 95 1.96 -6.50 -4.68
C PHE A 95 0.78 -5.72 -4.11
N ILE A 96 0.21 -4.85 -4.94
CA ILE A 96 -1.01 -4.10 -4.60
C ILE A 96 -2.22 -4.97 -4.96
N VAL A 97 -2.89 -5.52 -3.95
CA VAL A 97 -4.02 -6.45 -4.12
C VAL A 97 -5.33 -5.65 -4.04
N GLN A 98 -5.76 -5.14 -5.19
CA GLN A 98 -6.96 -4.31 -5.33
C GLN A 98 -8.25 -5.14 -5.20
N GLN A 99 -9.13 -4.77 -4.28
CA GLN A 99 -10.50 -5.31 -4.22
C GLN A 99 -11.42 -4.56 -5.18
N LYS A 100 -11.97 -5.26 -6.18
CA LYS A 100 -12.75 -4.66 -7.28
C LYS A 100 -14.26 -4.64 -7.06
N ASP A 101 -14.80 -5.56 -6.28
CA ASP A 101 -16.24 -5.62 -5.98
C ASP A 101 -16.70 -4.42 -5.14
N SER A 102 -18.01 -4.32 -4.87
CA SER A 102 -18.62 -3.29 -4.04
C SER A 102 -18.95 -3.76 -2.61
N ASN A 103 -18.50 -4.96 -2.21
CA ASN A 103 -18.72 -5.46 -0.86
C ASN A 103 -17.88 -4.68 0.15
N ARG A 104 -18.12 -4.87 1.45
CA ARG A 104 -17.23 -4.34 2.48
C ARG A 104 -15.78 -4.80 2.20
N PHE A 105 -14.81 -3.97 2.58
CA PHE A 105 -13.42 -4.31 2.39
C PHE A 105 -13.06 -5.57 3.19
N ASN A 106 -12.36 -6.52 2.57
CA ASN A 106 -11.97 -7.79 3.18
C ASN A 106 -10.45 -7.93 3.13
N ARG A 107 -9.80 -7.33 4.12
CA ARG A 107 -8.33 -7.27 4.24
C ARG A 107 -7.70 -8.68 4.20
N ALA A 108 -8.18 -9.58 5.05
CA ALA A 108 -7.68 -10.95 5.15
C ALA A 108 -7.82 -11.74 3.85
N SER A 109 -8.96 -11.63 3.15
CA SER A 109 -9.15 -12.31 1.87
C SER A 109 -8.19 -11.79 0.79
N LEU A 110 -7.88 -10.50 0.77
CA LEU A 110 -6.91 -9.94 -0.19
C LEU A 110 -5.49 -10.42 0.10
N ILE A 111 -5.10 -10.51 1.37
CA ILE A 111 -3.83 -11.15 1.74
C ILE A 111 -3.78 -12.59 1.23
N ASN A 112 -4.84 -13.38 1.44
CA ASN A 112 -4.91 -14.76 0.93
C ASN A 112 -4.76 -14.83 -0.60
N VAL A 113 -5.42 -13.93 -1.35
CA VAL A 113 -5.30 -13.84 -2.81
C VAL A 113 -3.87 -13.50 -3.22
N GLY A 114 -3.24 -12.51 -2.56
CA GLY A 114 -1.85 -12.14 -2.77
C GLY A 114 -0.91 -13.33 -2.52
N PHE A 115 -1.11 -14.04 -1.42
CA PHE A 115 -0.32 -15.22 -1.08
C PHE A 115 -0.45 -16.33 -2.14
N LEU A 116 -1.66 -16.62 -2.62
CA LEU A 116 -1.87 -17.62 -3.67
C LEU A 116 -1.13 -17.26 -4.97
N HIS A 117 -1.02 -15.96 -5.28
CA HIS A 117 -0.28 -15.48 -6.44
C HIS A 117 1.25 -15.61 -6.27
N THR A 118 1.77 -15.45 -5.06
CA THR A 118 3.22 -15.36 -4.81
C THR A 118 3.84 -16.63 -4.20
N ARG A 119 3.06 -17.60 -3.70
CA ARG A 119 3.57 -18.74 -2.93
C ARG A 119 4.61 -19.64 -3.63
N ASN A 120 4.75 -19.59 -4.95
CA ASN A 120 5.72 -20.44 -5.66
C ASN A 120 7.09 -19.79 -5.81
N ASP A 121 7.16 -18.45 -5.74
CA ASP A 121 8.35 -17.68 -6.12
C ASP A 121 9.02 -16.97 -4.94
N TYR A 122 8.34 -16.88 -3.79
CA TYR A 122 8.78 -16.14 -2.60
C TYR A 122 8.81 -17.03 -1.37
N ASP A 123 9.80 -16.80 -0.51
CA ASP A 123 10.03 -17.59 0.69
C ASP A 123 9.14 -17.15 1.87
N TYR A 124 8.76 -15.88 1.91
CA TYR A 124 7.96 -15.28 2.98
C TYR A 124 7.19 -14.08 2.47
N ILE A 125 6.17 -13.69 3.24
CA ILE A 125 5.32 -12.54 2.95
C ILE A 125 5.39 -11.51 4.06
N ALA A 126 5.24 -10.25 3.69
CA ALA A 126 4.90 -9.16 4.60
C ALA A 126 3.45 -8.74 4.31
N MET A 127 2.55 -8.99 5.25
CA MET A 127 1.19 -8.46 5.21
C MET A 127 1.26 -7.02 5.68
N HIS A 128 0.92 -6.05 4.82
CA HIS A 128 1.28 -4.65 5.05
C HIS A 128 0.15 -3.70 4.71
N ASP A 129 -0.30 -2.93 5.70
CA ASP A 129 -1.26 -1.85 5.47
C ASP A 129 -0.59 -0.70 4.71
N VAL A 130 -1.31 -0.11 3.74
CA VAL A 130 -0.77 0.92 2.84
C VAL A 130 -0.45 2.24 3.56
N ASP A 131 -1.06 2.47 4.72
CA ASP A 131 -1.01 3.71 5.49
C ASP A 131 -0.07 3.64 6.72
N LEU A 132 0.82 2.64 6.79
CA LEU A 132 1.71 2.45 7.93
C LEU A 132 3.18 2.46 7.50
N LEU A 133 3.81 3.64 7.47
CA LEU A 133 5.15 3.81 6.90
C LEU A 133 6.23 3.74 7.98
N PRO A 134 7.16 2.74 7.96
CA PRO A 134 8.22 2.64 8.96
C PRO A 134 9.19 3.80 8.84
N LEU A 135 9.46 4.50 9.95
CA LEU A 135 10.43 5.60 10.02
C LEU A 135 11.73 5.20 10.71
N ASN A 136 11.69 4.18 11.56
CA ASN A 136 12.85 3.70 12.30
C ASN A 136 13.57 2.59 11.50
N ASP A 137 14.81 2.85 11.10
CA ASP A 137 15.66 1.92 10.34
C ASP A 137 16.01 0.63 11.14
N ASP A 138 15.73 0.56 12.45
CA ASP A 138 15.84 -0.65 13.28
C ASP A 138 14.67 -1.65 13.07
N LEU A 139 13.60 -1.25 12.36
CA LEU A 139 12.53 -2.15 11.95
C LEU A 139 13.00 -3.01 10.76
N LYS A 140 13.55 -4.18 11.06
CA LYS A 140 14.09 -5.10 10.05
C LYS A 140 13.00 -5.99 9.46
N TYR A 141 12.94 -6.05 8.13
CA TYR A 141 12.00 -6.86 7.35
C TYR A 141 12.62 -8.19 6.91
N GLU A 142 13.62 -8.67 7.64
CA GLU A 142 14.35 -9.89 7.32
C GLU A 142 13.47 -11.14 7.39
N TYR A 143 13.97 -12.23 6.80
CA TYR A 143 13.28 -13.51 6.82
C TYR A 143 13.02 -13.97 8.27
N PRO A 144 11.76 -14.25 8.65
CA PRO A 144 11.38 -14.46 10.04
C PRO A 144 11.71 -15.89 10.51
N GLU A 145 12.99 -16.19 10.72
CA GLU A 145 13.51 -17.54 11.00
C GLU A 145 12.84 -18.25 12.18
N SER A 146 12.60 -17.52 13.28
CA SER A 146 12.07 -18.09 14.52
C SER A 146 10.55 -18.29 14.55
N GLY A 147 9.82 -17.72 13.58
CA GLY A 147 8.35 -17.64 13.62
C GLY A 147 7.83 -16.27 13.18
N PRO A 148 6.51 -16.07 13.10
CA PRO A 148 5.93 -14.81 12.65
C PRO A 148 6.50 -13.58 13.39
N LEU A 149 6.84 -12.53 12.65
CA LEU A 149 7.46 -11.30 13.17
C LEU A 149 6.50 -10.12 12.96
N HIS A 150 5.95 -9.61 14.05
CA HIS A 150 5.03 -8.47 14.03
C HIS A 150 5.80 -7.15 14.16
N ILE A 151 5.94 -6.44 13.04
CA ILE A 151 6.74 -5.21 12.93
C ILE A 151 6.03 -4.04 13.63
N SER A 152 4.73 -3.90 13.43
CA SER A 152 3.91 -2.82 13.99
C SER A 152 3.45 -3.12 15.42
N SER A 153 4.41 -3.39 16.31
CA SER A 153 4.20 -3.73 17.72
C SER A 153 3.21 -2.80 18.44
N PRO A 154 2.36 -3.29 19.36
CA PRO A 154 1.46 -2.43 20.15
C PRO A 154 2.17 -1.35 20.98
N ASP A 155 3.46 -1.54 21.27
CA ASP A 155 4.29 -0.58 21.98
C ASP A 155 4.59 0.67 21.13
N THR A 156 4.63 0.50 19.81
CA THR A 156 5.05 1.54 18.85
C THR A 156 3.98 1.88 17.81
N HIS A 157 2.91 1.08 17.68
CA HIS A 157 1.80 1.35 16.78
C HIS A 157 1.10 2.65 17.19
N PRO A 158 0.68 3.50 16.24
CA PRO A 158 0.04 4.78 16.57
C PRO A 158 -1.37 4.69 17.19
N ARG A 159 -2.05 3.53 17.14
CA ARG A 159 -3.50 3.41 17.41
C ARG A 159 -3.88 2.20 18.29
N TYR A 160 -3.24 1.04 18.10
CA TYR A 160 -3.61 -0.19 18.81
C TYR A 160 -2.52 -0.61 19.79
N TYR A 161 -2.90 -0.83 21.06
CA TYR A 161 -1.94 -1.00 22.16
C TYR A 161 -2.13 -2.32 22.95
N TYR A 162 -3.08 -3.16 22.55
CA TYR A 162 -3.39 -4.38 23.28
C TYR A 162 -2.42 -5.51 22.90
N LYS A 163 -2.12 -6.40 23.87
CA LYS A 163 -1.00 -7.34 23.76
C LYS A 163 -1.13 -8.37 22.65
N THR A 164 -2.35 -8.76 22.28
CA THR A 164 -2.64 -9.78 21.26
C THR A 164 -2.74 -9.20 19.85
N PHE A 165 -2.67 -7.88 19.69
CA PHE A 165 -2.74 -7.22 18.39
C PHE A 165 -1.59 -7.66 17.48
N ILE A 166 -1.94 -8.05 16.25
CA ILE A 166 -1.00 -8.43 15.18
C ILE A 166 -1.36 -7.84 13.81
N GLY A 167 -2.23 -6.83 13.76
CA GLY A 167 -2.60 -6.09 12.54
C GLY A 167 -1.52 -5.11 12.10
N GLY A 168 -1.75 -4.35 11.02
CA GLY A 168 -0.73 -3.46 10.45
C GLY A 168 0.27 -4.22 9.58
N ILE A 169 1.42 -4.58 10.17
CA ILE A 169 2.57 -5.18 9.50
C ILE A 169 3.02 -6.45 10.22
N LEU A 170 2.83 -7.60 9.56
CA LEU A 170 3.25 -8.91 10.05
C LEU A 170 3.97 -9.69 8.95
N LEU A 171 5.19 -10.15 9.27
CA LEU A 171 6.00 -10.99 8.41
C LEU A 171 5.82 -12.44 8.81
N ILE A 172 5.65 -13.32 7.83
CA ILE A 172 5.45 -14.74 8.07
C ILE A 172 6.03 -15.58 6.93
N LYS A 173 6.70 -16.68 7.30
CA LYS A 173 7.21 -17.66 6.33
C LYS A 173 6.07 -18.24 5.51
N ARG A 174 6.34 -18.56 4.25
CA ARG A 174 5.38 -19.26 3.39
C ARG A 174 4.84 -20.53 4.04
N GLU A 175 5.73 -21.38 4.55
CA GLU A 175 5.37 -22.66 5.19
C GLU A 175 4.46 -22.48 6.41
N HIS A 176 4.65 -21.42 7.19
CA HIS A 176 3.81 -21.11 8.35
C HIS A 176 2.43 -20.61 7.93
N PHE A 177 2.35 -19.79 6.87
CA PHE A 177 1.07 -19.32 6.34
C PHE A 177 0.26 -20.48 5.74
N GLU A 178 0.91 -21.43 5.06
CA GLU A 178 0.29 -22.66 4.55
C GLU A 178 -0.18 -23.56 5.70
N LEU A 179 0.64 -23.73 6.74
CA LEU A 179 0.32 -24.55 7.92
C LEU A 179 -1.00 -24.11 8.57
N VAL A 180 -1.23 -22.80 8.70
CA VAL A 180 -2.47 -22.24 9.28
C VAL A 180 -3.60 -22.03 8.26
N LYS A 181 -3.40 -22.45 7.01
CA LYS A 181 -4.35 -22.30 5.89
C LYS A 181 -4.74 -20.83 5.65
N GLY A 182 -3.78 -19.93 5.79
CA GLY A 182 -3.96 -18.49 5.65
C GLY A 182 -4.91 -17.86 6.68
N MET A 183 -5.42 -16.68 6.33
CA MET A 183 -6.37 -15.92 7.16
C MET A 183 -7.83 -16.33 6.89
N SER A 184 -8.76 -15.96 7.77
CA SER A 184 -10.19 -16.17 7.51
C SER A 184 -10.74 -15.23 6.41
N ASN A 185 -11.52 -15.78 5.48
CA ASN A 185 -12.22 -14.99 4.45
C ASN A 185 -13.56 -14.40 4.92
N ASN A 186 -13.96 -14.65 6.17
CA ASN A 186 -15.30 -14.30 6.67
C ASN A 186 -15.37 -12.90 7.30
N TYR A 187 -14.25 -12.19 7.42
CA TYR A 187 -14.19 -10.85 8.01
C TYR A 187 -14.40 -9.77 6.95
N TRP A 188 -15.67 -9.40 6.78
CA TRP A 188 -16.10 -8.34 5.87
C TRP A 188 -16.27 -7.02 6.63
N GLY A 189 -15.34 -6.09 6.42
CA GLY A 189 -15.25 -4.83 7.15
C GLY A 189 -14.05 -4.76 8.07
N TRP A 190 -14.08 -3.77 8.97
CA TRP A 190 -12.97 -3.51 9.88
C TRP A 190 -13.04 -4.39 11.15
N GLY A 191 -11.94 -5.10 11.44
CA GLY A 191 -11.66 -5.73 12.73
C GLY A 191 -11.85 -7.24 12.81
N LEU A 192 -11.19 -7.82 13.83
CA LEU A 192 -11.21 -9.22 14.27
C LEU A 192 -10.49 -10.23 13.36
N GLU A 193 -10.09 -9.86 12.15
CA GLU A 193 -9.41 -10.79 11.24
C GLU A 193 -7.96 -11.06 11.69
N ASP A 194 -7.31 -10.07 12.29
CA ASP A 194 -5.98 -10.15 12.89
C ASP A 194 -6.02 -10.91 14.23
N ASP A 195 -7.02 -10.65 15.07
CA ASP A 195 -7.26 -11.41 16.31
C ASP A 195 -7.51 -12.90 16.05
N GLU A 196 -8.31 -13.23 15.03
CA GLU A 196 -8.55 -14.62 14.64
C GLU A 196 -7.30 -15.28 14.09
N PHE A 197 -6.53 -14.55 13.26
CA PHE A 197 -5.27 -15.05 12.74
C PHE A 197 -4.25 -15.29 13.86
N TYR A 198 -4.23 -14.46 14.91
CA TYR A 198 -3.39 -14.67 16.09
C TYR A 198 -3.72 -16.00 16.78
N VAL A 199 -5.01 -16.32 16.92
CA VAL A 199 -5.46 -17.59 17.48
C VAL A 199 -4.98 -18.76 16.63
N ARG A 200 -5.11 -18.69 15.29
CA ARG A 200 -4.61 -19.75 14.38
C ARG A 200 -3.13 -20.03 14.57
N LEU A 201 -2.30 -18.97 14.63
CA LEU A 201 -0.86 -19.10 14.84
C LEU A 201 -0.55 -19.78 16.18
N ARG A 202 -1.22 -19.34 17.24
CA ARG A 202 -1.03 -19.89 18.59
C ARG A 202 -1.45 -21.37 18.65
N ASP A 203 -2.55 -21.75 18.02
CA ASP A 203 -3.10 -23.09 18.10
C ASP A 203 -2.19 -24.14 17.41
N VAL A 204 -1.34 -23.73 16.47
CA VAL A 204 -0.28 -24.57 15.89
C VAL A 204 1.09 -24.39 16.56
N GLY A 205 1.15 -23.68 17.69
CA GLY A 205 2.38 -23.47 18.46
C GLY A 205 3.35 -22.42 17.89
N LEU A 206 2.93 -21.63 16.89
CA LEU A 206 3.76 -20.55 16.36
C LEU A 206 3.70 -19.33 17.26
N LYS A 207 4.86 -18.95 17.81
CA LYS A 207 5.00 -17.76 18.65
C LYS A 207 5.27 -16.52 17.80
N VAL A 208 4.41 -15.52 17.94
CA VAL A 208 4.64 -14.19 17.35
C VAL A 208 5.75 -13.46 18.11
N THR A 209 6.75 -13.01 17.39
CA THR A 209 7.86 -12.18 17.89
C THR A 209 7.67 -10.73 17.45
N ARG A 210 8.38 -9.80 18.10
CA ARG A 210 8.30 -8.36 17.83
C ARG A 210 9.71 -7.75 17.89
N PRO A 211 9.99 -6.68 17.12
CA PRO A 211 11.26 -5.95 17.24
C PRO A 211 11.51 -5.49 18.67
N SER A 212 12.71 -5.77 19.18
CA SER A 212 13.18 -5.29 20.49
C SER A 212 14.02 -4.03 20.34
N ASN A 213 14.15 -3.25 21.40
CA ASN A 213 15.03 -2.07 21.47
C ASN A 213 14.67 -0.93 20.49
N ILE A 214 13.40 -0.85 20.08
CA ILE A 214 12.91 0.30 19.30
C ILE A 214 12.81 1.51 20.23
N THR A 215 13.72 2.47 20.03
CA THR A 215 13.84 3.67 20.89
C THR A 215 12.87 4.77 20.50
N THR A 216 12.30 4.71 19.30
CA THR A 216 11.29 5.66 18.83
C THR A 216 9.94 5.41 19.50
N GLY A 217 9.28 6.49 19.92
CA GLY A 217 7.91 6.44 20.45
C GLY A 217 6.87 6.16 19.36
N ARG A 218 5.59 6.10 19.77
CA ARG A 218 4.45 5.85 18.87
C ARG A 218 4.25 6.91 17.79
N ASP A 219 4.70 8.13 18.07
CA ASP A 219 4.63 9.30 17.19
C ASP A 219 5.74 9.35 16.14
N LYS A 220 6.79 8.51 16.29
CA LYS A 220 8.02 8.57 15.48
C LYS A 220 8.45 7.23 14.91
N THR A 221 7.76 6.15 15.24
CA THR A 221 8.09 4.83 14.70
C THR A 221 7.44 4.60 13.34
N PHE A 222 6.20 5.06 13.18
CA PHE A 222 5.44 4.99 11.95
C PHE A 222 4.86 6.36 11.60
N ARG A 223 4.73 6.63 10.30
CA ARG A 223 3.92 7.73 9.77
C ARG A 223 2.65 7.19 9.16
#